data_AF-A0A258EX14-F1
#
_entry.id   AF-A0A258EX14-F1
#
_cell.length_a   1.000
_cell.length_b   1.000
_cell.length_c   1.000
_cell.angle_alpha   90.00
_cell.angle_beta   90.00
_cell.angle_gamma   90.00
#
_symmetry.space_group_name_H-M   'P 1'
#
loop_
_entity.id
_entity.type
_entity.pdbx_description
1 polymer ?
#
loop_
_entity_poly.entity_id
_entity_poly.type
_entity_poly.pdbx_seq_one_letter_code
_entity_poly.pdbx_strand_id
1 'polypeptide(L)'
;MTPEERAAFQAEVKAYLLENPEVLVEAMGILQEREYAAELARDSEIITAQSSEIFASPNDWVGGNPEGDITLVEFMDYRCSYCRKAHDEVQALIRTDGNIRFILKEFPILGPESLVPSQFAIAVRMLYGDDAYKALKTALDGGLARRADNVLIYATSNRRHLMPERMQDNLDSRNVNGEIHPGEAVEEKVSLSERFGLWLSFYPFDQDTYLAAVAVWLAHHQLKLTPRAERAALLWALTRGARSGRVAWQFACDWAGRTPAERKAD
;
A
#
# COMPACT_ATOMS: atom_id res chain seq x y z
N MET A 1 -41.74 14.24 -29.12
CA MET A 1 -42.01 12.81 -28.96
C MET A 1 -43.41 12.64 -28.41
N THR A 2 -44.27 11.99 -29.18
CA THR A 2 -45.56 11.50 -28.70
C THR A 2 -45.36 10.31 -27.74
N PRO A 3 -46.39 9.94 -26.97
CA PRO A 3 -46.34 8.74 -26.12
C PRO A 3 -46.03 7.46 -26.90
N GLU A 4 -46.56 7.31 -28.12
CA GLU A 4 -46.30 6.14 -28.97
C GLU A 4 -44.84 6.11 -29.46
N GLU A 5 -44.29 7.25 -29.88
CA GLU A 5 -42.87 7.35 -30.26
C GLU A 5 -41.94 7.01 -29.09
N ARG A 6 -42.32 7.38 -27.86
CA ARG A 6 -41.56 7.03 -26.64
C ARG A 6 -41.59 5.54 -26.33
N ALA A 7 -42.74 4.90 -26.47
CA ALA A 7 -42.88 3.47 -26.27
C ALA A 7 -42.07 2.66 -27.31
N ALA A 8 -42.13 3.07 -28.58
CA ALA A 8 -41.36 2.44 -29.66
C ALA A 8 -39.86 2.55 -29.43
N PHE A 9 -39.37 3.75 -29.05
CA PHE A 9 -37.95 3.95 -28.74
C PHE A 9 -37.48 3.12 -27.54
N GLN A 10 -38.26 3.04 -26.46
CA GLN A 10 -37.90 2.23 -25.30
C GLN A 10 -37.84 0.73 -25.62
N ALA A 11 -38.76 0.24 -26.45
CA ALA A 11 -38.77 -1.14 -26.91
C ALA A 11 -37.52 -1.47 -27.75
N GLU A 12 -37.14 -0.57 -28.66
CA GLU A 12 -35.95 -0.73 -29.50
C GLU A 12 -34.66 -0.74 -28.68
N VAL A 13 -34.50 0.21 -27.75
CA VAL A 13 -33.33 0.26 -26.85
C VAL A 13 -33.23 -1.01 -26.01
N LYS A 14 -34.36 -1.51 -25.50
CA LYS A 14 -34.37 -2.76 -24.73
C LYS A 14 -33.96 -3.96 -25.60
N ALA A 15 -34.46 -4.05 -26.83
CA ALA A 15 -34.09 -5.11 -27.76
C ALA A 15 -32.58 -5.06 -28.06
N TYR A 16 -32.06 -3.87 -28.38
CA TYR A 16 -30.64 -3.66 -28.65
C TYR A 16 -29.75 -4.08 -27.49
N LEU A 17 -30.07 -3.69 -26.25
CA LEU A 17 -29.27 -4.07 -25.07
C LEU A 17 -29.31 -5.58 -24.77
N LEU A 18 -30.40 -6.27 -25.10
CA LEU A 18 -30.51 -7.73 -24.94
C LEU A 18 -29.75 -8.48 -26.04
N GLU A 19 -29.70 -7.92 -27.25
CA GLU A 19 -28.93 -8.47 -28.37
C GLU A 19 -27.42 -8.18 -28.24
N ASN A 20 -27.04 -7.11 -27.54
CA ASN A 20 -25.66 -6.63 -27.38
C ASN A 20 -25.32 -6.39 -25.89
N PRO A 21 -25.32 -7.43 -25.03
CA PRO A 21 -25.07 -7.28 -23.59
C PRO A 21 -23.67 -6.72 -23.25
N GLU A 22 -22.70 -6.85 -24.16
CA GLU A 22 -21.36 -6.26 -24.05
C GLU A 22 -21.38 -4.74 -23.88
N VAL A 23 -22.38 -4.05 -24.42
CA VAL A 23 -22.55 -2.60 -24.29
C VAL A 23 -22.72 -2.20 -22.82
N LEU A 24 -23.41 -3.03 -22.02
CA LEU A 24 -23.58 -2.78 -20.60
C LEU A 24 -22.26 -2.97 -19.83
N VAL A 25 -21.48 -3.98 -20.21
CA VAL A 25 -20.14 -4.22 -19.62
C VAL A 25 -19.20 -3.07 -19.94
N GLU A 26 -19.19 -2.60 -21.18
CA GLU A 26 -18.39 -1.43 -21.60
C GLU A 26 -18.83 -0.16 -20.87
N ALA A 27 -20.15 0.11 -20.79
CA ALA A 27 -20.67 1.26 -20.09
C ALA A 27 -20.33 1.24 -18.59
N MET A 28 -20.43 0.08 -17.93
CA MET A 28 -19.99 -0.11 -16.55
C MET A 28 -18.49 0.14 -16.39
N GLY A 29 -17.67 -0.38 -17.32
CA GLY A 29 -16.22 -0.13 -17.33
C GLY A 29 -15.89 1.36 -17.41
N ILE A 30 -16.54 2.09 -18.31
CA ILE A 30 -16.37 3.55 -18.46
C ILE A 30 -16.79 4.30 -17.19
N LEU A 31 -17.92 3.93 -16.59
CA LEU A 31 -18.38 4.55 -15.35
C LEU A 31 -17.38 4.33 -14.22
N GLN A 32 -16.92 3.08 -14.07
CA GLN A 32 -15.99 2.69 -13.02
C GLN A 32 -14.62 3.37 -13.19
N GLU A 33 -14.11 3.51 -14.41
CA GLU A 33 -12.90 4.29 -14.71
C GLU A 33 -13.03 5.76 -14.28
N ARG A 34 -14.19 6.39 -14.54
CA ARG A 34 -14.45 7.76 -14.12
C ARG A 34 -14.52 7.90 -12.60
N GLU A 35 -15.17 6.95 -11.93
CA GLU A 35 -15.25 6.92 -10.47
C GLU A 35 -13.86 6.78 -9.85
N TYR A 36 -13.02 5.89 -10.37
CA TYR A 36 -11.64 5.74 -9.92
C TYR A 36 -10.77 6.97 -10.18
N ALA A 37 -10.91 7.60 -11.35
CA ALA A 37 -10.17 8.84 -11.63
C ALA A 37 -10.56 9.96 -10.65
N ALA A 38 -11.85 10.07 -10.30
CA ALA A 38 -12.32 11.04 -9.32
C ALA A 38 -11.85 10.71 -7.90
N GLU A 39 -11.76 9.43 -7.54
CA GLU A 39 -11.24 8.99 -6.24
C GLU A 39 -9.73 9.22 -6.13
N LEU A 40 -8.95 8.87 -7.15
CA LEU A 40 -7.51 9.13 -7.22
C LEU A 40 -7.20 10.63 -7.06
N ALA A 41 -8.02 11.49 -7.67
CA ALA A 41 -7.89 12.94 -7.52
C ALA A 41 -8.10 13.38 -6.05
N ARG A 42 -9.10 12.83 -5.35
CA ARG A 42 -9.34 13.11 -3.93
C ARG A 42 -8.19 12.61 -3.06
N ASP A 43 -7.70 11.40 -3.29
CA ASP A 43 -6.58 10.83 -2.54
C ASP A 43 -5.32 11.68 -2.72
N SER A 44 -5.05 12.14 -3.95
CA SER A 44 -3.94 13.06 -4.25
C SER A 44 -4.06 14.39 -3.52
N GLU A 45 -5.27 14.96 -3.43
CA GLU A 45 -5.53 16.18 -2.66
C GLU A 45 -5.24 15.97 -1.17
N ILE A 46 -5.67 14.84 -0.59
CA ILE A 46 -5.43 14.51 0.81
C ILE A 46 -3.92 14.33 1.08
N ILE A 47 -3.22 13.56 0.24
CA ILE A 47 -1.77 13.35 0.35
C ILE A 47 -1.04 14.70 0.26
N THR A 48 -1.45 15.58 -0.65
CA THR A 48 -0.86 16.91 -0.80
C THR A 48 -1.09 17.75 0.46
N ALA A 49 -2.33 17.78 0.97
CA ALA A 49 -2.69 18.53 2.17
C ALA A 49 -1.94 18.05 3.42
N GLN A 50 -1.58 16.76 3.48
CA GLN A 50 -0.93 16.13 4.63
C GLN A 50 0.53 15.74 4.35
N SER A 51 1.11 16.29 3.28
CA SER A 51 2.46 15.96 2.81
C SER A 51 3.54 16.11 3.89
N SER A 52 3.48 17.16 4.70
CA SER A 52 4.42 17.37 5.81
C SER A 52 4.38 16.22 6.81
N GLU A 53 3.18 15.80 7.18
CA GLU A 53 3.01 14.68 8.07
C GLU A 53 3.50 13.40 7.40
N ILE A 54 3.06 13.10 6.18
CA ILE A 54 3.38 11.85 5.47
C ILE A 54 4.89 11.71 5.19
N PHE A 55 5.57 12.77 4.77
CA PHE A 55 6.94 12.69 4.24
C PHE A 55 8.04 13.24 5.16
N ALA A 56 7.68 14.06 6.14
CA ALA A 56 8.65 14.84 6.94
C ALA A 56 8.39 14.80 8.45
N SER A 57 7.52 13.92 8.95
CA SER A 57 7.29 13.81 10.39
C SER A 57 8.56 13.34 11.11
N PRO A 58 9.01 14.05 12.16
CA PRO A 58 10.28 13.77 12.84
C PRO A 58 10.26 12.44 13.62
N ASN A 59 9.06 11.92 13.87
CA ASN A 59 8.82 10.72 14.66
C ASN A 59 8.85 9.43 13.84
N ASP A 60 9.09 9.51 12.53
CA ASP A 60 9.16 8.33 11.67
C ASP A 60 10.57 7.94 11.33
N TRP A 61 10.75 6.64 11.19
CA TRP A 61 12.02 6.09 10.79
C TRP A 61 12.19 6.22 9.28
N VAL A 62 13.38 6.67 8.87
CA VAL A 62 13.77 6.80 7.46
C VAL A 62 14.96 5.89 7.20
N GLY A 63 14.87 5.06 6.17
CA GLY A 63 15.93 4.16 5.72
C GLY A 63 16.06 4.12 4.20
N GLY A 64 16.78 3.11 3.71
CA GLY A 64 17.18 3.06 2.30
C GLY A 64 18.23 4.13 2.00
N ASN A 65 18.05 4.87 0.90
CA ASN A 65 18.78 6.10 0.61
C ASN A 65 17.95 7.32 1.08
N PRO A 66 18.33 8.04 2.15
CA PRO A 66 17.59 9.23 2.61
C PRO A 66 17.46 10.33 1.56
N GLU A 67 18.34 10.37 0.56
CA GLU A 67 18.35 11.30 -0.57
C GLU A 67 17.86 10.63 -1.87
N GLY A 68 17.09 9.55 -1.74
CA GLY A 68 16.55 8.81 -2.86
C GLY A 68 15.61 9.61 -3.75
N ASP A 69 15.59 9.31 -5.04
CA ASP A 69 14.71 9.97 -6.02
C ASP A 69 13.26 9.50 -5.94
N ILE A 70 13.03 8.30 -5.38
CA ILE A 70 11.72 7.74 -5.11
C ILE A 70 11.54 7.61 -3.59
N THR A 71 10.46 8.21 -3.08
CA THR A 71 10.05 8.04 -1.67
C THR A 71 8.96 6.98 -1.56
N LEU A 72 9.28 5.87 -0.89
CA LEU A 72 8.34 4.82 -0.52
C LEU A 72 7.89 5.03 0.94
N VAL A 73 6.59 5.19 1.17
CA VAL A 73 6.01 5.29 2.52
C VAL A 73 5.22 4.02 2.83
N GLU A 74 5.60 3.29 3.87
CA GLU A 74 4.88 2.09 4.33
C GLU A 74 4.16 2.37 5.65
N PHE A 75 2.83 2.24 5.64
CA PHE A 75 2.02 2.18 6.85
C PHE A 75 1.98 0.74 7.35
N MET A 76 2.42 0.53 8.59
CA MET A 76 2.65 -0.81 9.12
C MET A 76 1.90 -1.03 10.43
N ASP A 77 1.43 -2.26 10.63
CA ASP A 77 0.93 -2.76 11.92
C ASP A 77 1.64 -4.10 12.23
N TYR A 78 2.23 -4.23 13.41
CA TYR A 78 2.96 -5.44 13.83
C TYR A 78 2.07 -6.69 13.94
N ARG A 79 0.76 -6.54 13.99
CA ARG A 79 -0.20 -7.66 13.98
C ARG A 79 -0.62 -8.04 12.56
N CYS A 80 -0.43 -7.17 11.57
CA CYS A 80 -0.86 -7.41 10.20
C CYS A 80 -0.03 -8.52 9.54
N SER A 81 -0.71 -9.59 9.13
CA SER A 81 -0.07 -10.71 8.45
C SER A 81 0.40 -10.36 7.04
N TYR A 82 -0.24 -9.40 6.38
CA TYR A 82 0.19 -8.92 5.08
C TYR A 82 1.43 -8.01 5.17
N CYS A 83 1.51 -7.11 6.16
CA CYS A 83 2.73 -6.32 6.40
C CYS A 83 3.95 -7.24 6.60
N ARG A 84 3.80 -8.31 7.41
CA ARG A 84 4.88 -9.30 7.60
C ARG A 84 5.27 -10.01 6.30
N LYS A 85 4.31 -10.38 5.46
CA LYS A 85 4.60 -11.02 4.15
C LYS A 85 5.25 -10.05 3.16
N ALA A 86 4.85 -8.78 3.19
CA ALA A 86 5.39 -7.75 2.31
C ALA A 86 6.81 -7.33 2.72
N HIS A 87 7.19 -7.48 4.00
CA HIS A 87 8.47 -7.06 4.53
C HIS A 87 9.65 -7.52 3.67
N ASP A 88 9.78 -8.81 3.39
CA ASP A 88 10.92 -9.36 2.65
C ASP A 88 10.99 -8.81 1.21
N GLU A 89 9.83 -8.66 0.56
CA GLU A 89 9.70 -8.13 -0.81
C GLU A 89 10.05 -6.64 -0.87
N VAL A 90 9.55 -5.83 0.08
CA VAL A 90 9.87 -4.41 0.19
C VAL A 90 11.36 -4.22 0.46
N GLN A 91 11.93 -5.00 1.37
CA GLN A 91 13.36 -4.96 1.65
C GLN A 91 14.20 -5.41 0.44
N ALA A 92 13.73 -6.39 -0.34
CA ALA A 92 14.37 -6.79 -1.58
C ALA A 92 14.32 -5.67 -2.64
N LEU A 93 13.19 -4.99 -2.79
CA LEU A 93 13.03 -3.85 -3.69
C LEU A 93 14.01 -2.72 -3.33
N ILE A 94 14.03 -2.30 -2.07
CA ILE A 94 14.92 -1.23 -1.58
C ILE A 94 16.39 -1.58 -1.86
N ARG A 95 16.79 -2.84 -1.61
CA ARG A 95 18.17 -3.29 -1.89
C ARG A 95 18.49 -3.35 -3.37
N THR A 96 17.55 -3.77 -4.20
CA THR A 96 17.76 -3.98 -5.64
C THR A 96 17.87 -2.65 -6.37
N ASP A 97 17.03 -1.69 -6.00
CA ASP A 97 17.06 -0.34 -6.58
C ASP A 97 18.24 0.48 -6.03
N GLY A 98 18.43 0.48 -4.71
CA GLY A 98 19.54 1.18 -4.05
C GLY A 98 19.37 2.70 -3.96
N ASN A 99 18.36 3.30 -4.60
CA ASN A 99 18.09 4.73 -4.61
C ASN A 99 16.72 5.11 -4.01
N ILE A 100 16.03 4.17 -3.36
CA ILE A 100 14.74 4.44 -2.71
C ILE A 100 14.94 5.05 -1.32
N ARG A 101 14.27 6.18 -1.06
CA ARG A 101 14.04 6.73 0.28
C ARG A 101 12.84 6.03 0.92
N PHE A 102 13.06 5.32 2.01
CA PHE A 102 12.01 4.52 2.63
C PHE A 102 11.59 5.12 3.98
N ILE A 103 10.31 5.48 4.12
CA ILE A 103 9.71 5.98 5.36
C ILE A 103 8.78 4.93 5.92
N LEU A 104 8.95 4.60 7.20
CA LEU A 104 8.09 3.67 7.90
C LEU A 104 7.18 4.40 8.88
N LYS A 105 5.86 4.18 8.72
CA LYS A 105 4.79 4.83 9.47
C LYS A 105 4.15 3.89 10.47
N GLU A 106 4.28 4.28 11.74
CA GLU A 106 3.55 3.78 12.90
C GLU A 106 2.03 3.68 12.72
N PHE A 107 1.43 2.56 12.31
CA PHE A 107 -0.02 2.48 12.02
C PHE A 107 -0.78 1.34 12.72
N PRO A 108 -0.89 1.36 14.06
CA PRO A 108 -1.54 0.31 14.86
C PRO A 108 -3.08 0.34 14.78
N ILE A 109 -3.65 -0.21 13.70
CA ILE A 109 -5.09 -0.21 13.44
C ILE A 109 -5.81 -1.52 13.81
N LEU A 110 -5.09 -2.60 14.11
CA LEU A 110 -5.66 -3.92 14.38
C LEU A 110 -6.01 -4.16 15.86
N GLY A 111 -6.37 -3.08 16.55
CA GLY A 111 -6.85 -3.06 17.93
C GLY A 111 -5.80 -2.65 18.96
N PRO A 112 -6.19 -2.58 20.25
CA PRO A 112 -5.33 -2.04 21.32
C PRO A 112 -3.97 -2.74 21.48
N GLU A 113 -3.90 -4.02 21.15
CA GLU A 113 -2.66 -4.79 21.23
C GLU A 113 -1.63 -4.40 20.16
N SER A 114 -2.03 -3.70 19.09
CA SER A 114 -1.10 -3.13 18.11
C SER A 114 -0.40 -1.88 18.64
N LEU A 115 -0.96 -1.20 19.64
CA LEU A 115 -0.43 0.05 20.19
C LEU A 115 0.89 -0.18 20.93
N VAL A 116 0.95 -1.16 21.82
CA VAL A 116 2.11 -1.44 22.67
C VAL A 116 3.41 -1.67 21.87
N PRO A 117 3.45 -2.54 20.84
CA PRO A 117 4.68 -2.72 20.06
C PRO A 117 5.05 -1.48 19.24
N SER A 118 4.08 -0.71 18.75
CA SER A 118 4.30 0.55 18.03
C SER A 118 4.87 1.63 18.94
N GLN A 119 4.31 1.78 20.15
CA GLN A 119 4.83 2.67 21.20
C GLN A 119 6.25 2.27 21.59
N PHE A 120 6.51 0.97 21.76
CA PHE A 120 7.83 0.48 22.13
C PHE A 120 8.86 0.75 21.04
N ALA A 121 8.52 0.53 19.76
CA ALA A 121 9.39 0.83 18.64
C ALA A 121 9.71 2.33 18.57
N ILE A 122 8.70 3.19 18.61
CA ILE A 122 8.89 4.65 18.64
C ILE A 122 9.77 5.09 19.82
N ALA A 123 9.52 4.56 21.02
CA ALA A 123 10.31 4.86 22.21
C ALA A 123 11.77 4.43 22.06
N VAL A 124 12.03 3.24 21.48
CA VAL A 124 13.40 2.77 21.22
C VAL A 124 14.11 3.68 20.24
N ARG A 125 13.42 4.14 19.18
CA ARG A 125 13.99 5.12 18.25
C ARG A 125 14.38 6.42 18.95
N MET A 126 13.47 6.98 19.74
CA MET A 126 13.72 8.25 20.45
C MET A 126 14.88 8.14 21.44
N LEU A 127 15.02 7.00 22.10
CA LEU A 127 15.96 6.80 23.21
C LEU A 127 17.33 6.25 22.79
N TYR A 128 17.40 5.54 21.67
CA TYR A 128 18.57 4.77 21.24
C TYR A 128 18.90 4.94 19.74
N GLY A 129 18.11 5.71 18.99
CA GLY A 129 18.35 6.04 17.59
C GLY A 129 17.80 5.04 16.58
N ASP A 130 17.99 5.37 15.30
CA ASP A 130 17.41 4.65 14.15
C ASP A 130 17.95 3.22 13.97
N ASP A 131 19.19 2.96 14.37
CA ASP A 131 19.78 1.61 14.29
C ASP A 131 19.11 0.65 15.29
N ALA A 132 18.86 1.11 16.51
CA ALA A 132 18.17 0.34 17.53
C ALA A 132 16.70 0.08 17.12
N TYR A 133 16.05 1.08 16.53
CA TYR A 133 14.72 0.94 15.95
C TYR A 133 14.70 -0.15 14.87
N LYS A 134 15.61 -0.08 13.89
CA LYS A 134 15.69 -1.05 12.80
C LYS A 134 15.89 -2.48 13.33
N ALA A 135 16.80 -2.66 14.28
CA ALA A 135 17.05 -3.98 14.88
C ALA A 135 15.80 -4.53 15.60
N LEU A 136 15.11 -3.70 16.38
CA LEU A 136 13.87 -4.08 17.05
C LEU A 136 12.76 -4.40 16.03
N LYS A 137 12.60 -3.57 15.00
CA LYS A 137 11.61 -3.74 13.92
C LYS A 137 11.81 -5.08 13.22
N THR A 138 13.04 -5.40 12.81
CA THR A 138 13.36 -6.71 12.22
C THR A 138 13.03 -7.86 13.17
N ALA A 139 13.27 -7.72 14.48
CA ALA A 139 12.90 -8.75 15.45
C ALA A 139 11.38 -8.91 15.63
N LEU A 140 10.62 -7.81 15.50
CA LEU A 140 9.16 -7.82 15.57
C LEU A 140 8.50 -8.37 14.30
N ASP A 141 9.10 -8.12 13.14
CA ASP A 141 8.61 -8.55 11.82
C ASP A 141 9.04 -9.97 11.45
N GLY A 142 10.28 -10.35 11.76
CA GLY A 142 11.00 -11.52 11.25
C GLY A 142 10.60 -12.88 11.83
N GLY A 143 9.40 -13.01 12.40
CA GLY A 143 8.87 -14.29 12.84
C GLY A 143 8.09 -14.99 11.71
N LEU A 144 8.66 -16.05 11.14
CA LEU A 144 7.97 -16.93 10.15
C LEU A 144 6.71 -17.62 10.73
N ALA A 145 6.53 -17.56 12.05
CA ALA A 145 5.33 -17.97 12.75
C ALA A 145 4.68 -16.75 13.40
N ARG A 146 3.33 -16.79 13.53
CA ARG A 146 2.60 -15.93 14.48
C ARG A 146 3.40 -15.97 15.78
N ARG A 147 3.77 -14.81 16.31
CA ARG A 147 4.32 -14.70 17.65
C ARG A 147 3.42 -15.50 18.57
N ALA A 148 3.93 -16.59 19.11
CA ALA A 148 3.12 -17.48 19.92
C ALA A 148 2.57 -16.65 21.10
N ASP A 149 1.33 -16.90 21.50
CA ASP A 149 0.64 -16.09 22.53
C ASP A 149 1.41 -16.10 23.88
N ASN A 150 2.43 -16.95 24.03
CA ASN A 150 3.34 -17.08 25.16
C ASN A 150 4.71 -16.38 25.01
N VAL A 151 4.98 -15.65 23.93
CA VAL A 151 6.25 -14.91 23.75
C VAL A 151 6.08 -13.46 24.20
N LEU A 152 6.56 -13.15 25.41
CA LEU A 152 6.54 -11.81 26.00
C LEU A 152 7.78 -11.00 25.57
N ILE A 153 7.58 -9.85 24.92
CA ILE A 153 8.61 -8.81 24.82
C ILE A 153 8.34 -7.94 26.01
N TYR A 154 9.27 -7.97 26.94
CA TYR A 154 9.19 -7.20 28.16
C TYR A 154 10.11 -5.99 28.04
N ALA A 155 9.52 -4.84 27.75
CA ALA A 155 10.18 -3.55 27.89
C ALA A 155 10.13 -3.16 29.37
N THR A 156 11.25 -3.27 30.08
CA THR A 156 11.35 -2.82 31.47
C THR A 156 11.95 -1.43 31.53
N SER A 157 11.33 -0.55 32.32
CA SER A 157 11.78 0.81 32.62
C SER A 157 13.04 0.87 33.50
N ASN A 158 13.67 -0.26 33.82
CA ASN A 158 14.89 -0.31 34.64
C ASN A 158 16.16 0.14 33.88
N ARG A 159 16.08 1.25 33.12
CA ARG A 159 17.24 2.00 32.61
C ARG A 159 18.09 2.56 33.77
N ARG A 160 17.47 2.78 34.94
CA ARG A 160 18.06 3.36 36.16
C ARG A 160 19.26 2.60 36.74
N HIS A 161 19.43 1.32 36.41
CA HIS A 161 20.53 0.50 36.91
C HIS A 161 21.63 0.18 35.88
N LEU A 162 21.48 0.63 34.64
CA LEU A 162 22.38 0.27 33.53
C LEU A 162 23.09 1.46 32.87
N MET A 163 22.68 2.70 33.11
CA MET A 163 23.38 3.89 32.62
C MET A 163 23.43 5.01 33.67
N PRO A 164 24.60 5.67 33.89
CA PRO A 164 24.67 6.85 34.74
C PRO A 164 24.06 8.08 34.03
N GLU A 165 23.07 8.72 34.65
CA GLU A 165 22.44 9.95 34.14
C GLU A 165 23.38 11.16 34.27
N ARG A 166 23.41 12.02 33.24
CA ARG A 166 23.96 13.37 33.36
C ARG A 166 22.81 14.36 33.52
N MET A 167 22.96 15.25 34.49
CA MET A 167 21.98 16.26 34.93
C MET A 167 21.42 17.17 33.80
N GLN A 168 22.05 17.16 32.63
CA GLN A 168 21.69 17.94 31.45
C GLN A 168 20.47 17.38 30.72
N ASP A 169 20.22 16.06 30.78
CA ASP A 169 19.11 15.38 30.11
C ASP A 169 17.74 15.77 30.72
N ASN A 170 17.73 16.35 31.92
CA ASN A 170 16.54 16.84 32.60
C ASN A 170 16.12 18.27 32.20
N LEU A 171 16.98 19.02 31.50
CA LEU A 171 16.74 20.45 31.21
C LEU A 171 15.94 20.69 29.92
N ASP A 172 15.97 19.75 28.97
CA ASP A 172 15.25 19.86 27.69
C ASP A 172 13.82 19.28 27.74
N SER A 173 13.44 18.68 28.87
CA SER A 173 12.08 18.18 29.10
C SER A 173 11.17 19.32 29.58
N ARG A 174 10.36 19.88 28.68
CA ARG A 174 9.35 20.89 29.08
C ARG A 174 8.26 20.22 29.91
N ASN A 175 8.16 20.67 31.15
CA ASN A 175 7.22 20.19 32.15
C ASN A 175 5.90 20.95 32.01
N VAL A 176 4.83 20.29 31.55
CA VAL A 176 3.46 20.78 31.66
C VAL A 176 2.75 19.85 32.64
N ASN A 177 2.34 20.40 33.79
CA ASN A 177 1.61 19.67 34.85
C ASN A 177 2.30 18.44 35.48
N GLY A 178 3.64 18.39 35.53
CA GLY A 178 4.36 17.40 36.36
C GLY A 178 4.55 16.02 35.71
N GLU A 179 4.08 15.80 34.49
CA GLU A 179 4.22 14.54 33.77
C GLU A 179 5.01 14.75 32.47
N ILE A 180 6.03 13.91 32.26
CA ILE A 180 6.73 13.76 30.99
C ILE A 180 5.83 12.85 30.14
N HIS A 181 5.23 13.35 29.06
CA HIS A 181 4.30 12.58 28.22
C HIS A 181 4.94 12.11 26.90
N PRO A 182 5.55 10.90 26.85
CA PRO A 182 5.81 10.20 25.59
C PRO A 182 4.53 9.78 24.83
N GLY A 183 3.36 9.88 25.47
CA GLY A 183 2.06 9.48 24.92
C GLY A 183 1.55 10.38 23.80
N GLU A 184 1.94 11.66 23.76
CA GLU A 184 1.45 12.61 22.76
C GLU A 184 1.84 12.22 21.33
N ALA A 185 3.06 11.72 21.10
CA ALA A 185 3.49 11.32 19.77
C ALA A 185 2.74 10.08 19.23
N VAL A 186 2.21 9.23 20.11
CA VAL A 186 1.43 8.05 19.71
C VAL A 186 -0.05 8.38 19.61
N GLU A 187 -0.59 9.17 20.55
CA GLU A 187 -1.95 9.68 20.45
C GLU A 187 -2.11 10.59 19.23
N GLU A 188 -1.08 11.36 18.86
CA GLU A 188 -1.04 12.11 17.61
C GLU A 188 -1.07 11.18 16.38
N LYS A 189 -0.32 10.06 16.40
CA LYS A 189 -0.34 9.03 15.32
C LYS A 189 -1.65 8.23 15.24
N VAL A 190 -2.27 7.92 16.37
CA VAL A 190 -3.62 7.32 16.43
C VAL A 190 -4.64 8.36 15.93
N SER A 191 -4.51 9.61 16.35
CA SER A 191 -5.32 10.72 15.83
C SER A 191 -5.08 10.94 14.35
N LEU A 192 -3.89 10.64 13.81
CA LEU A 192 -3.62 10.61 12.38
C LEU A 192 -4.53 9.59 11.70
N SER A 193 -4.58 8.34 12.17
CA SER A 193 -5.47 7.34 11.59
C SER A 193 -6.95 7.74 11.62
N GLU A 194 -7.40 8.37 12.72
CA GLU A 194 -8.79 8.83 12.88
C GLU A 194 -9.08 10.15 12.13
N ARG A 195 -8.09 11.06 12.00
CA ARG A 195 -8.20 12.35 11.28
C ARG A 195 -8.02 12.19 9.78
N PHE A 196 -7.26 11.19 9.35
CA PHE A 196 -6.85 11.05 7.96
C PHE A 196 -7.89 10.32 7.14
N GLY A 197 -8.68 9.40 7.73
CA GLY A 197 -9.63 8.60 6.96
C GLY A 197 -9.02 8.04 5.66
N LEU A 198 -7.69 7.86 5.62
CA LEU A 198 -6.94 7.56 4.41
C LEU A 198 -7.20 6.09 4.10
N TRP A 199 -8.26 5.87 3.34
CA TRP A 199 -8.39 4.69 2.53
C TRP A 199 -7.49 4.90 1.32
N LEU A 200 -6.23 4.47 1.41
CA LEU A 200 -5.40 4.30 0.22
C LEU A 200 -6.06 3.19 -0.61
N SER A 201 -6.91 3.60 -1.54
CA SER A 201 -7.63 2.69 -2.42
C SER A 201 -6.66 2.08 -3.43
N PHE A 202 -6.72 0.76 -3.59
CA PHE A 202 -5.96 0.08 -4.64
C PHE A 202 -6.70 0.26 -5.96
N TYR A 203 -6.35 1.30 -6.70
CA TYR A 203 -6.93 1.53 -8.02
C TYR A 203 -6.45 0.45 -9.01
N PRO A 204 -7.33 -0.04 -9.88
CA PRO A 204 -6.88 -0.85 -10.99
C PRO A 204 -5.94 -0.04 -11.86
N PHE A 205 -5.01 -0.73 -12.51
CA PHE A 205 -4.15 -0.10 -13.48
C PHE A 205 -5.00 0.49 -14.61
N ASP A 206 -4.63 1.68 -15.08
CA ASP A 206 -5.10 2.12 -16.38
C ASP A 206 -4.59 1.15 -17.47
N GLN A 207 -5.09 1.31 -18.69
CA GLN A 207 -4.74 0.40 -19.77
C GLN A 207 -3.23 0.38 -20.05
N ASP A 208 -2.59 1.54 -20.05
CA ASP A 208 -1.18 1.68 -20.40
C ASP A 208 -0.28 1.04 -19.34
N THR A 209 -0.57 1.28 -18.06
CA THR A 209 0.12 0.66 -16.92
C THR A 209 -0.09 -0.84 -16.90
N TYR A 210 -1.31 -1.31 -17.22
CA TYR A 210 -1.59 -2.73 -17.37
C TYR A 210 -0.78 -3.38 -18.49
N LEU A 211 -0.73 -2.78 -19.66
CA LEU A 211 0.03 -3.28 -20.80
C LEU A 211 1.54 -3.22 -20.53
N ALA A 212 2.03 -2.19 -19.83
CA ALA A 212 3.43 -2.11 -19.38
C ALA A 212 3.77 -3.27 -18.43
N ALA A 213 2.90 -3.55 -17.45
CA ALA A 213 3.09 -4.68 -16.54
C ALA A 213 3.06 -6.02 -17.29
N VAL A 214 2.16 -6.20 -18.25
CA VAL A 214 2.13 -7.39 -19.12
C VAL A 214 3.43 -7.51 -19.91
N ALA A 215 3.95 -6.41 -20.48
CA ALA A 215 5.20 -6.42 -21.22
C ALA A 215 6.38 -6.89 -20.35
N VAL A 216 6.47 -6.42 -19.11
CA VAL A 216 7.48 -6.84 -18.12
C VAL A 216 7.37 -8.35 -17.85
N TRP A 217 6.17 -8.86 -17.59
CA TRP A 217 5.99 -10.29 -17.30
C TRP A 217 6.20 -11.20 -18.51
N LEU A 218 5.80 -10.75 -19.71
CA LEU A 218 6.13 -11.47 -20.94
C LEU A 218 7.64 -11.51 -21.15
N ALA A 219 8.35 -10.41 -20.91
CA ALA A 219 9.81 -10.36 -21.01
C ALA A 219 10.50 -11.31 -20.02
N HIS A 220 9.96 -11.47 -18.81
CA HIS A 220 10.42 -12.48 -17.84
C HIS A 220 10.36 -13.90 -18.42
N HIS A 221 9.35 -14.20 -19.24
CA HIS A 221 9.22 -15.46 -19.99
C HIS A 221 9.89 -15.43 -21.38
N GLN A 222 10.74 -14.44 -21.66
CA GLN A 222 11.43 -14.25 -22.95
C GLN A 222 10.48 -14.06 -24.15
N LEU A 223 9.29 -13.54 -23.89
CA LEU A 223 8.27 -13.20 -24.88
C LEU A 223 8.16 -11.68 -25.03
N LYS A 224 7.69 -11.24 -26.20
CA LYS A 224 7.44 -9.82 -26.48
C LYS A 224 5.95 -9.52 -26.48
N LEU A 225 5.58 -8.33 -26.01
CA LEU A 225 4.24 -7.78 -26.21
C LEU A 225 4.07 -7.45 -27.70
N THR A 226 3.42 -8.35 -28.43
CA THR A 226 3.00 -8.12 -29.83
C THR A 226 1.60 -7.52 -29.85
N PRO A 227 1.15 -6.87 -30.94
CA PRO A 227 -0.23 -6.38 -31.05
C PRO A 227 -1.29 -7.47 -30.83
N ARG A 228 -0.95 -8.72 -31.11
CA ARG A 228 -1.80 -9.89 -30.84
C ARG A 228 -1.89 -10.20 -29.35
N ALA A 229 -0.75 -10.17 -28.65
CA ALA A 229 -0.70 -10.38 -27.20
C ALA A 229 -1.36 -9.23 -26.44
N GLU A 230 -1.21 -8.00 -26.93
CA GLU A 230 -1.85 -6.80 -26.38
C GLU A 230 -3.37 -6.94 -26.37
N ARG A 231 -3.99 -7.23 -27.53
CA ARG A 231 -5.43 -7.48 -27.63
C ARG A 231 -5.90 -8.60 -26.71
N ALA A 232 -5.17 -9.72 -26.70
CA ALA A 232 -5.49 -10.86 -25.84
C ALA A 232 -5.40 -10.50 -24.34
N ALA A 233 -4.42 -9.67 -23.94
CA ALA A 233 -4.27 -9.22 -22.56
C ALA A 233 -5.42 -8.31 -22.12
N LEU A 234 -5.91 -7.43 -23.00
CA LEU A 234 -7.05 -6.55 -22.71
C LEU A 234 -8.35 -7.34 -22.56
N LEU A 235 -8.61 -8.28 -23.47
CA LEU A 235 -9.75 -9.20 -23.34
C LEU A 235 -9.66 -10.04 -22.06
N TRP A 236 -8.47 -10.56 -21.75
CA TRP A 236 -8.24 -11.27 -20.50
C TRP A 236 -8.59 -10.42 -19.27
N ALA A 237 -8.17 -9.16 -19.21
CA ALA A 237 -8.50 -8.27 -18.10
C ALA A 237 -10.01 -8.05 -17.93
N LEU A 238 -10.74 -7.90 -19.04
CA LEU A 238 -12.21 -7.79 -19.03
C LEU A 238 -12.86 -9.04 -18.44
N THR A 239 -12.41 -10.24 -18.82
CA THR A 239 -12.95 -11.50 -18.26
C THR A 239 -12.66 -11.69 -16.78
N ARG A 240 -11.63 -11.02 -16.25
CA ARG A 240 -11.24 -11.07 -14.82
C ARG A 240 -11.79 -9.90 -14.01
N GLY A 241 -12.46 -8.94 -14.65
CA GLY A 241 -13.07 -7.79 -14.00
C GLY A 241 -12.10 -6.80 -13.36
N ALA A 242 -10.80 -6.87 -13.71
CA ALA A 242 -9.79 -5.98 -13.15
C ALA A 242 -8.52 -5.92 -14.00
N ARG A 243 -7.88 -4.75 -14.01
CA ARG A 243 -6.52 -4.54 -14.50
C ARG A 243 -5.59 -4.41 -13.28
N SER A 244 -4.68 -5.35 -13.08
CA SER A 244 -3.73 -5.32 -11.98
C SER A 244 -2.46 -6.09 -12.33
N GLY A 245 -1.38 -5.87 -11.57
CA GLY A 245 -0.13 -6.63 -11.72
C GLY A 245 -0.35 -8.15 -11.58
N ARG A 246 -1.27 -8.58 -10.71
CA ARG A 246 -1.65 -9.99 -10.56
C ARG A 246 -2.31 -10.54 -11.83
N VAL A 247 -3.26 -9.81 -12.39
CA VAL A 247 -3.97 -10.22 -13.61
C VAL A 247 -2.99 -10.26 -14.80
N ALA A 248 -2.08 -9.29 -14.88
CA ALA A 248 -1.01 -9.26 -15.89
C ALA A 248 -0.08 -10.47 -15.78
N TRP A 249 0.34 -10.84 -14.56
CA TRP A 249 1.14 -12.05 -14.31
C TRP A 249 0.38 -13.33 -14.73
N GLN A 250 -0.89 -13.46 -14.34
CA GLN A 250 -1.71 -14.61 -14.72
C GLN A 250 -1.86 -14.75 -16.23
N PHE A 251 -2.10 -13.63 -16.93
CA PHE A 251 -2.10 -13.60 -18.38
C PHE A 251 -0.76 -14.04 -18.97
N ALA A 252 0.36 -13.50 -18.47
CA ALA A 252 1.69 -13.84 -18.98
C ALA A 252 2.02 -15.34 -18.80
N CYS A 253 1.67 -15.93 -17.66
CA CYS A 253 1.80 -17.36 -17.40
C CYS A 253 0.97 -18.20 -18.39
N ASP A 254 -0.31 -17.85 -18.57
CA ASP A 254 -1.21 -18.54 -19.51
C ASP A 254 -0.68 -18.42 -20.95
N TRP A 255 -0.31 -17.21 -21.36
CA TRP A 255 0.21 -16.93 -22.70
C TRP A 255 1.53 -17.64 -22.99
N ALA A 256 2.42 -17.71 -22.01
CA ALA A 256 3.68 -18.44 -22.11
C ALA A 256 3.46 -19.94 -22.23
N GLY A 257 2.45 -20.48 -21.54
CA GLY A 257 2.08 -21.89 -21.60
C GLY A 257 1.44 -22.33 -22.93
N ARG A 258 0.86 -21.42 -23.70
CA ARG A 258 0.27 -21.71 -25.02
C ARG A 258 1.32 -21.91 -26.11
N THR A 259 1.05 -22.83 -27.04
CA THR A 259 1.83 -22.95 -28.29
C THR A 259 1.64 -21.70 -29.17
N PRO A 260 2.57 -21.42 -30.11
CA PRO A 260 2.43 -20.30 -31.04
C PRO A 260 1.11 -20.31 -31.86
N ALA A 261 0.56 -21.50 -32.13
CA ALA A 261 -0.71 -21.67 -32.83
C ALA A 261 -1.93 -21.32 -31.96
N GLU A 262 -1.87 -21.60 -30.65
CA GLU A 262 -2.96 -21.40 -29.68
C GLU A 262 -3.07 -19.98 -29.13
N ARG A 263 -2.04 -19.14 -29.34
CA ARG A 263 -1.98 -17.74 -28.89
C ARG A 263 -2.94 -16.81 -29.64
N LYS A 264 -4.20 -17.18 -29.84
CA LYS A 264 -5.23 -16.38 -30.55
C LYS A 264 -5.73 -15.20 -29.71
N ALA A 265 -6.24 -14.17 -30.39
CA ALA A 265 -6.77 -12.95 -29.77
C ALA A 265 -8.31 -12.96 -29.70
N ASP A 266 -8.90 -14.11 -30.01
CA ASP A 266 -10.34 -14.33 -30.19
C ASP A 266 -11.12 -14.09 -28.88
#